data_AF-A0A2T0VV99-F1
#
_entry.id   AF-A0A2T0VV99-F1
#
_cell.length_a   1.000
_cell.length_b   1.000
_cell.length_c   1.000
_cell.angle_alpha   90.00
_cell.angle_beta   90.00
_cell.angle_gamma   90.00
#
_symmetry.space_group_name_H-M   'P 1'
#
loop_
_entity.id
_entity.type
_entity.pdbx_description
1 polymer ?
#
loop_
_entity_poly.entity_id
_entity_poly.type
_entity_poly.pdbx_seq_one_letter_code
_entity_poly.pdbx_strand_id
1 'polypeptide(L)'
;MEETVYYSLIAYDDWSFYIAATPEGLCFVGSMPASKEECLNWIRSHFSHATIEENRDSLALYEKALIDYLAKKSRSIDVSVIQLGTSFQIE
;
A
#
# COMPACT_ATOMS: atom_id res chain seq x y z
N MET A 1 -6.28 20.11 -4.72
CA MET A 1 -6.01 19.12 -5.78
C MET A 1 -6.50 17.81 -5.22
N GLU A 2 -7.37 17.09 -5.92
CA GLU A 2 -7.86 15.79 -5.47
C GLU A 2 -6.72 14.79 -5.57
N GLU A 3 -6.22 14.30 -4.42
CA GLU A 3 -5.26 13.20 -4.42
C GLU A 3 -5.97 11.91 -4.87
N THR A 4 -5.29 11.12 -5.68
CA THR A 4 -5.77 9.78 -6.05
C THR A 4 -4.97 8.75 -5.28
N VAL A 5 -5.65 7.88 -4.55
CA VAL A 5 -5.04 6.74 -3.87
C VAL A 5 -5.30 5.50 -4.72
N TYR A 6 -4.23 4.90 -5.20
CA TYR A 6 -4.28 3.63 -5.92
C TYR A 6 -4.20 2.50 -4.91
N TYR A 7 -5.01 1.47 -5.09
CA TYR A 7 -4.93 0.25 -4.29
C TYR A 7 -4.98 -1.01 -5.17
N SER A 8 -4.36 -2.10 -4.72
CA SER A 8 -4.44 -3.40 -5.40
C SER A 8 -4.17 -4.55 -4.43
N LEU A 9 -4.62 -5.74 -4.81
CA LEU A 9 -4.28 -6.98 -4.11
C LEU A 9 -2.91 -7.47 -4.59
N ILE A 10 -2.00 -7.73 -3.64
CA ILE A 10 -0.81 -8.54 -3.88
C ILE A 10 -1.14 -9.97 -3.51
N ALA A 11 -0.84 -10.89 -4.42
CA ALA A 11 -0.91 -12.33 -4.18
C ALA A 11 0.43 -12.97 -4.58
N TYR A 12 1.10 -13.60 -3.62
CA TYR A 12 2.36 -14.30 -3.83
C TYR A 12 2.46 -15.51 -2.90
N ASP A 13 2.50 -16.71 -3.46
CA ASP A 13 2.51 -17.97 -2.70
C ASP A 13 1.32 -18.03 -1.73
N ASP A 14 1.52 -18.33 -0.44
CA ASP A 14 0.48 -18.26 0.59
C ASP A 14 0.12 -16.82 1.02
N TRP A 15 0.86 -15.80 0.58
CA TRP A 15 0.63 -14.42 0.98
C TRP A 15 -0.44 -13.75 0.12
N SER A 16 -1.42 -13.13 0.78
CA SER A 16 -2.39 -12.25 0.12
C SER A 16 -2.70 -11.06 1.01
N PHE A 17 -2.50 -9.84 0.50
CA PHE A 17 -2.81 -8.61 1.23
C PHE A 17 -2.99 -7.45 0.26
N TYR A 18 -3.79 -6.47 0.67
CA TYR A 18 -3.97 -5.24 -0.11
C TYR A 18 -2.88 -4.24 0.21
N ILE A 19 -2.45 -3.47 -0.79
CA ILE A 19 -1.60 -2.31 -0.60
C ILE A 19 -2.29 -1.06 -1.17
N ALA A 20 -1.91 0.11 -0.68
CA ALA A 20 -2.31 1.38 -1.27
C ALA A 20 -1.16 2.39 -1.28
N ALA A 21 -1.12 3.20 -2.33
CA ALA A 21 -0.14 4.26 -2.50
C ALA A 21 -0.78 5.50 -3.12
N THR A 22 -0.23 6.66 -2.77
CA THR A 22 -0.48 7.92 -3.48
C THR A 22 0.66 8.17 -4.48
N PRO A 23 0.59 9.19 -5.34
CA PRO A 23 1.71 9.59 -6.19
C PRO A 23 3.01 9.90 -5.44
N GLU A 24 2.94 10.18 -4.14
CA GLU A 24 4.10 10.50 -3.30
C GLU A 24 4.74 9.25 -2.67
N GLY A 25 3.99 8.16 -2.49
CA GLY A 25 4.51 6.96 -1.83
C GLY A 25 3.46 5.94 -1.37
N LEU A 26 3.96 4.77 -0.96
CA LEU A 26 3.18 3.71 -0.33
C LEU A 26 2.67 4.19 1.03
N CYS A 27 1.36 4.17 1.26
CA CYS A 27 0.74 4.65 2.48
C CYS A 27 0.05 3.54 3.29
N PHE A 28 -0.24 2.39 2.69
CA PHE A 28 -0.91 1.29 3.36
C PHE A 28 -0.39 -0.08 2.91
N VAL A 29 -0.23 -0.99 3.88
CA VAL A 29 -0.01 -2.43 3.67
C VAL A 29 -0.94 -3.18 4.60
N GLY A 30 -1.82 -3.98 4.02
CA GLY A 30 -2.86 -4.71 4.74
C GLY A 30 -2.35 -5.99 5.40
N SER A 31 -3.19 -6.53 6.27
CA SER A 31 -2.94 -7.79 6.97
C SER A 31 -3.47 -9.01 6.20
N MET A 32 -3.06 -10.21 6.65
CA MET A 32 -3.65 -11.47 6.21
C MET A 32 -4.74 -11.93 7.20
N PRO A 33 -5.88 -12.46 6.71
CA PRO A 33 -6.24 -12.65 5.30
C PRO A 33 -6.59 -11.33 4.60
N ALA A 34 -6.31 -11.25 3.29
CA ALA A 34 -6.55 -10.04 2.51
C ALA A 34 -7.99 -9.53 2.63
N SER A 35 -8.16 -8.33 3.20
CA SER A 35 -9.45 -7.65 3.25
C SER A 35 -9.43 -6.37 2.43
N LYS A 36 -10.23 -6.36 1.35
CA LYS A 36 -10.44 -5.14 0.55
C LYS A 36 -11.10 -4.05 1.38
N GLU A 37 -12.04 -4.43 2.23
CA GLU A 37 -12.80 -3.51 3.08
C GLU A 37 -11.90 -2.82 4.10
N GLU A 38 -10.94 -3.54 4.70
CA GLU A 38 -9.93 -2.96 5.60
C GLU A 38 -9.16 -1.85 4.90
N CYS A 39 -8.62 -2.15 3.70
CA CYS A 39 -7.87 -1.19 2.90
C CYS A 39 -8.72 0.04 2.54
N LEU A 40 -9.92 -0.15 2.00
CA LEU A 40 -10.80 0.95 1.62
C LEU A 40 -11.24 1.80 2.82
N ASN A 41 -11.54 1.18 3.96
CA ASN A 41 -11.92 1.91 5.17
C ASN A 41 -10.74 2.72 5.72
N TRP A 42 -9.53 2.17 5.71
CA TRP A 42 -8.33 2.88 6.11
C TRP A 42 -8.06 4.09 5.21
N ILE A 43 -8.14 3.91 3.88
CA ILE A 43 -7.95 5.01 2.91
C ILE A 43 -8.97 6.12 3.16
N ARG A 44 -10.25 5.78 3.30
CA ARG A 44 -11.31 6.78 3.56
C ARG A 44 -11.13 7.52 4.88
N SER A 45 -10.55 6.86 5.89
CA SER A 45 -10.29 7.46 7.20
C SER A 45 -9.12 8.45 7.18
N HIS A 46 -8.13 8.24 6.33
CA HIS A 46 -6.92 9.07 6.26
C HIS A 46 -6.96 10.10 5.11
N PHE A 47 -7.67 9.77 4.02
CA PHE A 47 -7.79 10.56 2.81
C PHE A 47 -9.27 10.81 2.47
N SER A 48 -9.92 11.65 3.28
CA SER A 48 -11.37 11.91 3.20
C SER A 48 -11.86 12.53 1.89
N HIS A 49 -10.97 13.13 1.10
CA HIS A 49 -11.28 13.77 -0.20
C HIS A 49 -10.57 13.13 -1.39
N ALA A 50 -9.91 11.99 -1.20
CA ALA A 50 -9.19 11.35 -2.29
C ALA A 50 -10.09 10.49 -3.17
N THR A 51 -9.76 10.45 -4.46
CA THR A 51 -10.32 9.45 -5.37
C THR A 51 -9.63 8.12 -5.11
N ILE A 52 -10.40 7.05 -4.93
CA ILE A 52 -9.87 5.71 -4.67
C ILE A 52 -10.01 4.89 -5.95
N GLU A 53 -8.88 4.46 -6.53
CA GLU A 53 -8.85 3.71 -7.78
C GLU A 53 -8.14 2.38 -7.62
N GLU A 54 -8.73 1.30 -8.14
CA GLU A 54 -8.05 0.01 -8.23
C GLU A 54 -7.11 0.01 -9.42
N ASN A 55 -5.80 0.13 -9.20
CA ASN A 55 -4.83 0.27 -10.28
C ASN A 55 -3.53 -0.45 -9.92
N ARG A 56 -3.36 -1.64 -10.50
CA ARG A 56 -2.18 -2.48 -10.27
C ARG A 56 -0.94 -1.93 -10.97
N ASP A 57 -1.09 -1.32 -12.15
CA ASP A 57 0.02 -0.76 -12.92
C ASP A 57 0.69 0.39 -12.15
N SER A 58 -0.11 1.26 -11.52
CA SER A 58 0.38 2.32 -10.62
C SER A 58 1.14 1.78 -9.41
N LEU A 59 0.89 0.52 -9.03
CA LEU A 59 1.47 -0.14 -7.86
C LEU A 59 2.56 -1.16 -8.19
N ALA A 60 2.90 -1.34 -9.46
CA ALA A 60 3.82 -2.38 -9.92
C ALA A 60 5.21 -2.30 -9.27
N LEU A 61 5.70 -1.08 -9.01
CA LEU A 61 6.97 -0.85 -8.31
C LEU A 61 6.94 -1.43 -6.89
N TYR A 62 5.89 -1.12 -6.14
CA TYR A 62 5.71 -1.57 -4.75
C TYR A 62 5.45 -3.06 -4.68
N GLU A 63 4.58 -3.58 -5.57
CA GLU A 63 4.30 -5.01 -5.69
C GLU A 63 5.59 -5.78 -5.95
N LYS A 64 6.40 -5.36 -6.92
CA LYS A 64 7.67 -6.00 -7.22
C LYS A 64 8.61 -5.99 -6.02
N ALA A 65 8.76 -4.86 -5.33
CA ALA A 65 9.65 -4.74 -4.19
C ALA A 65 9.24 -5.64 -3.02
N LEU A 66 7.93 -5.71 -2.74
CA LEU A 66 7.37 -6.60 -1.71
C LEU A 66 7.52 -8.08 -2.08
N ILE A 67 7.24 -8.44 -3.34
CA ILE A 67 7.44 -9.81 -3.83
C ILE A 67 8.91 -10.21 -3.79
N ASP A 68 9.84 -9.35 -4.24
CA ASP A 68 11.28 -9.64 -4.18
C ASP A 68 11.76 -9.85 -2.74
N TYR A 69 11.21 -9.11 -1.77
CA TYR A 69 11.46 -9.32 -0.35
C TYR A 69 10.91 -10.67 0.15
N LEU A 70 9.63 -10.96 -0.12
CA LEU A 70 8.98 -12.23 0.25
C LEU A 70 9.67 -13.45 -0.39
N ALA A 71 10.14 -13.30 -1.63
CA ALA A 71 10.91 -14.30 -2.37
C ALA A 71 12.36 -14.44 -1.88
N LYS A 72 12.79 -13.70 -0.84
CA LYS A 72 14.16 -13.66 -0.31
C LYS A 72 15.22 -13.22 -1.33
N LYS A 73 14.81 -12.52 -2.40
CA LYS A 73 15.70 -11.96 -3.43
C LYS A 73 16.31 -10.63 -2.98
N SER A 74 15.58 -9.87 -2.16
CA SER A 74 16.07 -8.66 -1.53
C SER A 74 15.95 -8.72 -0.01
N ARG A 75 16.87 -8.06 0.69
CA ARG A 75 16.82 -7.90 2.16
C ARG A 75 16.26 -6.55 2.59
N SER A 76 16.05 -5.65 1.64
CA SER A 76 15.52 -4.30 1.85
C SER A 76 14.47 -3.96 0.80
N ILE A 77 13.54 -3.09 1.17
CA ILE A 77 12.52 -2.53 0.29
C ILE A 77 12.88 -1.06 0.11
N ASP A 78 13.36 -0.69 -1.08
CA ASP A 78 13.80 0.66 -1.42
C ASP A 78 12.73 1.36 -2.27
N VAL A 79 11.71 1.89 -1.60
CA VAL A 79 10.56 2.57 -2.23
C VAL A 79 10.13 3.76 -1.36
N SER A 80 9.56 4.78 -1.98
CA SER A 80 8.98 5.91 -1.25
C SER A 80 7.78 5.47 -0.41
N VAL A 81 7.79 5.81 0.88
CA VAL A 81 6.70 5.52 1.82
C VAL A 81 6.19 6.82 2.42
N ILE A 82 4.88 6.89 2.65
CA ILE A 82 4.24 7.99 3.38
C ILE A 82 3.82 7.44 4.73
N GLN A 83 4.35 8.04 5.78
CA GLN A 83 3.97 7.70 7.14
C GLN A 83 2.88 8.66 7.60
N LEU A 84 1.68 8.14 7.79
CA LEU A 84 0.55 8.88 8.36
C LEU A 84 0.35 8.41 9.79
N GLY A 85 0.51 9.33 10.73
CA GLY A 85 0.37 9.02 12.15
C GLY A 85 0.57 10.25 13.02
N THR A 86 0.39 10.05 14.32
CA THR A 86 0.80 11.04 15.32
C THR A 86 2.32 11.22 15.29
N SER A 87 2.82 12.33 15.81
CA SER A 87 4.27 12.60 15.92
C SER A 87 5.02 11.42 16.55
N PHE A 88 4.48 10.77 17.58
CA PHE A 88 5.08 9.59 18.21
C PHE A 88 5.19 8.36 17.28
N GLN A 89 4.29 8.21 16.30
CA GLN A 89 4.30 7.08 15.38
C GLN A 89 5.27 7.27 14.20
N ILE A 90 5.68 8.52 13.94
CA ILE A 90 6.56 8.90 12.82
C ILE A 90 7.97 9.32 13.28
N GLU A 91 8.24 9.26 14.59
CA GLU A 91 9.52 9.63 15.23
C GLU A 91 10.51 8.46 15.29
#